data_AF-A0A6L3EPM8-F1
#
_entry.id   AF-A0A6L3EPM8-F1
#
_cell.length_a   1.000
_cell.length_b   1.000
_cell.length_c   1.000
_cell.angle_alpha   90.00
_cell.angle_beta   90.00
_cell.angle_gamma   90.00
#
_symmetry.space_group_name_H-M   'P 1'
#
loop_
_entity.id
_entity.type
_entity.pdbx_description
1 polymer ?
#
loop_
_entity_poly.entity_id
_entity_poly.type
_entity_poly.pdbx_seq_one_letter_code
_entity_poly.pdbx_strand_id
1 'polypeptide(L)'
;MRYAKFAEGNFGDDLNPWLWPKLVPGVFDETERTCFMGIGSGLTRLFARSCDRTAVMGTGAANYNIRFTLGADFPWKAEYKRQILDWPARAVGSWIPEGSKIYCVRGPLTARLLGLSEKLAHTDPAILIRQYIDTSKASRTKISFMPHHLTAASANLEGICRLAGFDFIDPRSTVDAVVEKILDSKVLLSEALHGAIVADALRVPWIPIVMSKQISQFKWKDYCASLGMPYQPVSIAPEWSVDGLSGLVGRRIPRRYRPLLGARATIANRRRKEETLMELVAASGREPTLSTDAALSTAESRLLESVEKFKTDVAAGFWS
;
A
#
# COMPACT_ATOMS: atom_id res chain seq x y z
N MET A 1 5.89 -22.15 1.84
CA MET A 1 6.17 -20.77 2.32
C MET A 1 4.90 -20.03 2.70
N ARG A 2 4.98 -19.03 3.60
CA ARG A 2 3.84 -18.18 4.00
C ARG A 2 4.05 -16.67 3.73
N TYR A 3 2.95 -15.97 3.45
CA TYR A 3 2.91 -14.50 3.31
C TYR A 3 2.64 -13.82 4.64
N ALA A 4 2.92 -12.52 4.72
CA ALA A 4 2.34 -11.67 5.75
C ALA A 4 0.83 -11.50 5.46
N LYS A 5 -0.02 -11.70 6.47
CA LYS A 5 -1.48 -11.52 6.37
C LYS A 5 -1.94 -10.48 7.38
N PHE A 6 -2.83 -9.58 6.98
CA PHE A 6 -3.59 -8.73 7.89
C PHE A 6 -4.99 -9.30 8.07
N ALA A 7 -5.47 -9.37 9.32
CA ALA A 7 -6.74 -10.00 9.65
C ALA A 7 -7.97 -9.30 9.03
N GLU A 8 -7.85 -8.00 8.73
CA GLU A 8 -8.96 -7.14 8.29
C GLU A 8 -9.06 -7.01 6.77
N GLY A 9 -8.18 -7.67 6.00
CA GLY A 9 -8.11 -7.60 4.54
C GLY A 9 -7.56 -6.25 4.03
N ASN A 10 -6.65 -6.30 3.06
CA ASN A 10 -6.24 -5.10 2.33
C ASN A 10 -5.70 -5.50 0.96
N PHE A 11 -6.14 -4.76 -0.07
CA PHE A 11 -5.82 -5.03 -1.46
C PHE A 11 -4.32 -5.26 -1.70
N GLY A 12 -3.45 -4.46 -1.07
CA GLY A 12 -2.01 -4.59 -1.25
C GLY A 12 -1.45 -5.94 -0.81
N ASP A 13 -1.88 -6.45 0.34
CA ASP A 13 -1.42 -7.74 0.84
C ASP A 13 -2.16 -8.91 0.18
N ASP A 14 -3.44 -8.72 -0.18
CA ASP A 14 -4.28 -9.72 -0.86
C ASP A 14 -3.80 -10.01 -2.30
N LEU A 15 -3.03 -9.09 -2.90
CA LEU A 15 -2.31 -9.36 -4.16
C LEU A 15 -1.31 -10.50 -4.04
N ASN A 16 -0.76 -10.78 -2.85
CA ASN A 16 0.18 -11.89 -2.69
C ASN A 16 -0.44 -13.26 -2.96
N PRO A 17 -1.48 -13.69 -2.23
CA PRO A 17 -2.14 -14.97 -2.49
C PRO A 17 -2.86 -14.99 -3.85
N TRP A 18 -3.15 -13.82 -4.45
CA TRP A 18 -3.73 -13.76 -5.79
C TRP A 18 -2.68 -13.97 -6.89
N LEU A 19 -1.51 -13.32 -6.82
CA LEU A 19 -0.54 -13.29 -7.93
C LEU A 19 0.49 -14.41 -7.86
N TRP A 20 1.09 -14.63 -6.70
CA TRP A 20 2.24 -15.51 -6.56
C TRP A 20 1.98 -16.99 -6.89
N PRO A 21 0.82 -17.58 -6.54
CA PRO A 21 0.48 -18.93 -6.98
C PRO A 21 0.37 -19.08 -8.50
N LYS A 22 0.07 -17.99 -9.23
CA LYS A 22 0.03 -17.98 -10.70
C LYS A 22 1.45 -17.90 -11.30
N LEU A 23 2.35 -17.17 -10.64
CA LEU A 23 3.74 -17.03 -11.06
C LEU A 23 4.58 -18.29 -10.73
N VAL A 24 4.37 -18.87 -9.55
CA VAL A 24 5.16 -19.97 -8.99
C VAL A 24 4.22 -20.98 -8.30
N PRO A 25 3.56 -21.85 -9.07
CA PRO A 25 2.59 -22.81 -8.54
C PRO A 25 3.24 -23.84 -7.63
N GLY A 26 2.53 -24.26 -6.57
CA GLY A 26 2.95 -25.36 -5.69
C GLY A 26 3.98 -25.02 -4.61
N VAL A 27 4.39 -23.75 -4.47
CA VAL A 27 5.43 -23.33 -3.50
C VAL A 27 4.87 -22.79 -2.17
N PHE A 28 3.61 -22.36 -2.19
CA PHE A 28 2.97 -21.70 -1.06
C PHE A 28 2.00 -22.67 -0.37
N ASP A 29 2.53 -23.35 0.64
CA ASP A 29 1.88 -24.41 1.44
C ASP A 29 1.58 -23.96 2.90
N GLU A 30 1.75 -22.67 3.19
CA GLU A 30 1.58 -22.06 4.51
C GLU A 30 2.43 -22.67 5.65
N THR A 31 3.50 -23.39 5.33
CA THR A 31 4.44 -23.87 6.34
C THR A 31 5.14 -22.73 7.07
N GLU A 32 5.27 -22.83 8.40
CA GLU A 32 5.81 -21.75 9.25
C GLU A 32 7.35 -21.58 9.20
N ARG A 33 8.06 -22.41 8.43
CA ARG A 33 9.54 -22.42 8.39
C ARG A 33 10.13 -21.35 7.46
N THR A 34 9.41 -20.92 6.42
CA THR A 34 9.94 -19.96 5.44
C THR A 34 8.93 -18.86 5.12
N CYS A 35 9.36 -17.63 5.40
CA CYS A 35 8.60 -16.42 5.12
C CYS A 35 8.87 -15.98 3.69
N PHE A 36 7.82 -15.62 2.96
CA PHE A 36 7.92 -15.05 1.63
C PHE A 36 7.43 -13.60 1.67
N MET A 37 8.31 -12.68 1.32
CA MET A 37 8.02 -11.26 1.25
C MET A 37 7.96 -10.81 -0.21
N GLY A 38 6.77 -10.89 -0.80
CA GLY A 38 6.52 -10.53 -2.19
C GLY A 38 6.07 -9.09 -2.36
N ILE A 39 4.77 -8.93 -2.61
CA ILE A 39 4.10 -7.64 -2.75
C ILE A 39 3.88 -7.06 -1.36
N GLY A 40 3.96 -5.74 -1.23
CA GLY A 40 3.46 -5.08 -0.05
C GLY A 40 4.49 -4.26 0.72
N SER A 41 4.15 -4.09 1.98
CA SER A 41 4.51 -2.92 2.76
C SER A 41 5.41 -3.22 3.95
N GLY A 42 6.15 -4.33 3.92
CA GLY A 42 6.67 -4.87 5.16
C GLY A 42 7.98 -5.64 5.08
N LEU A 43 9.04 -5.06 4.52
CA LEU A 43 10.39 -5.38 5.02
C LEU A 43 10.49 -4.88 6.46
N THR A 44 9.93 -5.67 7.39
CA THR A 44 10.02 -5.44 8.82
C THR A 44 10.88 -6.53 9.42
N ARG A 45 11.75 -6.13 10.35
CA ARG A 45 12.57 -7.08 11.12
C ARG A 45 11.72 -8.13 11.84
N LEU A 46 10.51 -7.77 12.27
CA LEU A 46 9.58 -8.67 12.96
C LEU A 46 9.11 -9.80 12.04
N PHE A 47 8.59 -9.48 10.85
CA PHE A 47 8.14 -10.53 9.93
C PHE A 47 9.31 -11.37 9.42
N ALA A 48 10.46 -10.74 9.13
CA ALA A 48 11.67 -11.44 8.68
C ALA A 48 12.15 -12.50 9.68
N ARG A 49 11.97 -12.25 10.97
CA ARG A 49 12.39 -13.15 12.07
C ARG A 49 11.26 -14.06 12.56
N SER A 50 10.09 -13.99 11.95
CA SER A 50 8.97 -14.88 12.29
C SER A 50 9.06 -16.26 11.64
N CYS A 51 10.09 -16.49 10.81
CA CYS A 51 10.41 -17.76 10.17
C CYS A 51 11.92 -18.03 10.24
N ASP A 52 12.31 -19.30 10.07
CA ASP A 52 13.71 -19.73 10.05
C ASP A 52 14.49 -19.14 8.87
N ARG A 53 13.81 -18.99 7.71
CA ARG A 53 14.36 -18.40 6.49
C ARG A 53 13.38 -17.41 5.88
N THR A 54 13.90 -16.45 5.10
CA THR A 54 13.10 -15.45 4.37
C THR A 54 13.52 -15.34 2.90
N ALA A 55 12.55 -15.42 2.00
CA ALA A 55 12.72 -15.04 0.60
C ALA A 55 12.16 -13.63 0.37
N VAL A 56 12.99 -12.69 -0.09
CA VAL A 56 12.57 -11.32 -0.40
C VAL A 56 12.48 -11.13 -1.90
N MET A 57 11.29 -10.76 -2.38
CA MET A 57 10.95 -10.67 -3.79
C MET A 57 10.17 -9.39 -4.07
N GLY A 58 10.85 -8.24 -4.05
CA GLY A 58 10.32 -6.96 -4.52
C GLY A 58 9.51 -6.13 -3.52
N THR A 59 9.27 -6.62 -2.29
CA THR A 59 8.71 -5.77 -1.22
C THR A 59 9.65 -4.59 -0.93
N GLY A 60 9.08 -3.48 -0.46
CA GLY A 60 9.86 -2.32 -0.06
C GLY A 60 9.95 -2.16 1.46
N ALA A 61 10.90 -1.34 1.91
CA ALA A 61 10.93 -0.90 3.30
C ALA A 61 9.70 -0.01 3.58
N ALA A 62 9.14 -0.18 4.78
CA ALA A 62 8.23 0.79 5.35
C ALA A 62 9.03 1.70 6.27
N ASN A 63 9.15 2.97 5.91
CA ASN A 63 9.54 3.97 6.90
C ASN A 63 8.32 4.22 7.80
N TYR A 64 8.16 3.40 8.84
CA TYR A 64 7.49 3.88 10.05
C TYR A 64 8.47 4.87 10.67
N ASN A 65 8.35 6.14 10.31
CA ASN A 65 9.07 7.22 10.97
C ASN A 65 8.67 7.21 12.45
N ILE A 66 9.40 6.50 13.29
CA ILE A 66 9.11 6.35 14.72
C ILE A 66 9.51 7.57 15.56
N ARG A 67 9.67 8.72 14.91
CA ARG A 67 9.95 9.98 15.58
C ARG A 67 9.14 11.20 15.11
N PHE A 68 8.43 11.17 13.99
CA PHE A 68 7.95 12.44 13.40
C PHE A 68 6.45 12.60 13.15
N THR A 69 5.60 11.60 13.41
CA THR A 69 4.20 11.69 12.93
C THR A 69 3.11 11.71 14.02
N LEU A 70 3.40 11.45 15.29
CA LEU A 70 2.39 11.53 16.34
C LEU A 70 2.99 12.22 17.56
N GLY A 71 2.35 13.31 18.01
CA GLY A 71 2.68 14.01 19.25
C GLY A 71 2.73 13.05 20.44
N ALA A 72 3.37 13.50 21.51
CA ALA A 72 3.81 12.71 22.67
C ALA A 72 2.72 11.91 23.43
N ASP A 73 1.45 12.02 23.04
CA ASP A 73 0.30 11.62 23.85
C ASP A 73 -0.46 10.37 23.36
N PHE A 74 0.03 9.66 22.33
CA PHE A 74 -0.54 8.35 22.00
C PHE A 74 0.03 7.27 22.95
N PRO A 75 -0.82 6.48 23.64
CA PRO A 75 -0.36 5.54 24.66
C PRO A 75 0.27 4.31 24.01
N TRP A 76 1.54 4.42 23.62
CA TRP A 76 2.33 3.27 23.21
C TRP A 76 2.53 2.34 24.42
N LYS A 77 2.17 1.06 24.29
CA LYS A 77 2.73 0.02 25.18
C LYS A 77 4.26 0.08 25.05
N ALA A 78 4.97 0.07 26.18
CA ALA A 78 6.43 0.28 26.24
C ALA A 78 7.25 -0.68 25.33
N GLU A 79 6.66 -1.82 24.99
CA GLU A 79 7.21 -2.83 24.09
C GLU A 79 7.35 -2.34 22.63
N TYR A 80 6.40 -1.54 22.11
CA TYR A 80 6.46 -1.00 20.74
C TYR A 80 7.56 0.07 20.57
N LYS A 81 7.87 0.83 21.63
CA LYS A 81 8.92 1.87 21.60
C LYS A 81 10.33 1.28 21.39
N ARG A 82 10.62 0.08 21.89
CA ARG A 82 11.94 -0.55 21.71
C ARG A 82 12.11 -1.18 20.32
N GLN A 83 11.03 -1.64 19.69
CA GLN A 83 11.11 -2.43 18.46
C GLN A 83 11.40 -1.62 17.20
N ILE A 84 11.14 -0.30 17.20
CA ILE A 84 11.30 0.54 16.01
C ILE A 84 12.44 1.57 16.16
N LEU A 85 12.95 1.80 17.38
CA LEU A 85 14.08 2.70 17.63
C LEU A 85 15.46 2.09 17.28
N ASP A 86 15.52 0.80 16.98
CA ASP A 86 16.75 0.09 16.62
C ASP A 86 16.89 -0.13 15.09
N TRP A 87 16.82 0.96 14.31
CA TRP A 87 17.47 0.97 12.98
C TRP A 87 18.82 1.71 13.06
N PRO A 88 19.87 1.14 13.69
CA PRO A 88 21.19 1.65 13.44
C PRO A 88 21.53 1.29 11.99
N ALA A 89 21.94 2.29 11.22
CA ALA A 89 22.45 2.17 9.84
C ALA A 89 23.71 1.27 9.70
N ARG A 90 23.99 0.38 10.67
CA ARG A 90 25.24 -0.38 10.81
C ARG A 90 25.07 -1.90 10.75
N ALA A 91 23.88 -2.46 10.54
CA ALA A 91 23.77 -3.92 10.48
C ALA A 91 22.63 -4.41 9.57
N VAL A 92 22.72 -4.12 8.27
CA VAL A 92 21.83 -4.78 7.30
C VAL A 92 22.10 -6.30 7.27
N GLY A 93 23.27 -6.75 7.69
CA GLY A 93 23.60 -8.17 7.79
C GLY A 93 22.99 -8.93 8.97
N SER A 94 22.42 -8.27 10.00
CA SER A 94 22.00 -8.99 11.24
C SER A 94 20.50 -9.22 11.42
N TRP A 95 19.65 -8.70 10.52
CA TRP A 95 18.19 -8.78 10.73
C TRP A 95 17.48 -9.85 9.89
N ILE A 96 18.05 -10.24 8.75
CA ILE A 96 17.56 -11.37 7.95
C ILE A 96 18.14 -12.67 8.53
N PRO A 97 17.33 -13.73 8.75
CA PRO A 97 17.83 -15.01 9.19
C PRO A 97 18.88 -15.61 8.25
N GLU A 98 19.80 -16.42 8.78
CA GLU A 98 20.74 -17.20 7.96
C GLU A 98 19.97 -18.13 6.99
N GLY A 99 20.52 -18.37 5.79
CA GLY A 99 19.85 -19.16 4.76
C GLY A 99 18.71 -18.44 4.02
N SER A 100 18.50 -17.15 4.29
CA SER A 100 17.59 -16.29 3.52
C SER A 100 18.22 -15.75 2.24
N LYS A 101 17.38 -15.27 1.31
CA LYS A 101 17.84 -14.71 0.02
C LYS A 101 17.01 -13.51 -0.38
N ILE A 102 17.69 -12.47 -0.87
CA ILE A 102 17.07 -11.29 -1.48
C ILE A 102 17.24 -11.40 -3.00
N TYR A 103 16.13 -11.53 -3.71
CA TYR A 103 16.12 -11.54 -5.17
C TYR A 103 16.06 -10.13 -5.74
N CYS A 104 15.19 -9.31 -5.16
CA CYS A 104 15.07 -7.89 -5.47
C CYS A 104 14.28 -7.17 -4.38
N VAL A 105 14.29 -5.83 -4.42
CA VAL A 105 13.52 -4.94 -3.57
C VAL A 105 12.75 -3.92 -4.42
N ARG A 106 11.73 -3.29 -3.82
CA ARG A 106 10.81 -2.39 -4.53
C ARG A 106 11.49 -1.23 -5.25
N GLY A 107 12.55 -0.65 -4.69
CA GLY A 107 13.10 0.56 -5.26
C GLY A 107 14.45 0.96 -4.68
N PRO A 108 15.05 2.02 -5.26
CA PRO A 108 16.41 2.45 -4.92
C PRO A 108 16.51 3.00 -3.49
N LEU A 109 15.44 3.56 -2.93
CA LEU A 109 15.45 4.04 -1.54
C LEU A 109 15.50 2.86 -0.57
N THR A 110 14.74 1.79 -0.85
CA THR A 110 14.81 0.55 -0.09
C THR A 110 16.19 -0.10 -0.23
N ALA A 111 16.74 -0.22 -1.46
CA ALA A 111 18.06 -0.81 -1.69
C ALA A 111 19.14 -0.06 -0.88
N ARG A 112 19.14 1.28 -0.93
CA ARG A 112 20.08 2.12 -0.18
C ARG A 112 19.92 1.99 1.33
N LEU A 113 18.68 2.01 1.83
CA LEU A 113 18.39 1.82 3.26
C LEU A 113 18.93 0.48 3.76
N LEU A 114 18.89 -0.54 2.89
CA LEU A 114 19.40 -1.88 3.15
C LEU A 114 20.86 -2.07 2.72
N GLY A 115 21.61 -1.04 2.32
CA GLY A 115 23.00 -1.21 1.88
C GLY A 115 23.18 -2.25 0.74
N LEU A 116 22.13 -2.48 -0.05
CA LEU A 116 22.11 -3.39 -1.18
C LEU A 116 22.59 -2.66 -2.44
N SER A 117 23.05 -3.44 -3.42
CA SER A 117 23.30 -2.89 -4.76
C SER A 117 22.00 -2.33 -5.35
N GLU A 118 22.07 -1.14 -5.96
CA GLU A 118 20.93 -0.56 -6.71
C GLU A 118 20.48 -1.48 -7.87
N LYS A 119 21.33 -2.42 -8.32
CA LYS A 119 20.95 -3.46 -9.27
C LYS A 119 19.82 -4.37 -8.78
N LEU A 120 19.60 -4.48 -7.47
CA LEU A 120 18.49 -5.24 -6.88
C LEU A 120 17.20 -4.42 -6.74
N ALA A 121 17.20 -3.11 -7.03
CA ALA A 121 16.00 -2.29 -7.06
C ALA A 121 15.25 -2.52 -8.38
N HIS A 122 14.29 -3.45 -8.38
CA HIS A 122 13.57 -3.86 -9.59
C HIS A 122 12.29 -3.04 -9.75
N THR A 123 11.24 -3.36 -8.99
CA THR A 123 10.05 -2.54 -8.70
C THR A 123 9.15 -3.36 -7.74
N ASP A 124 7.91 -2.92 -7.47
CA ASP A 124 6.92 -3.74 -6.76
C ASP A 124 6.39 -4.86 -7.67
N PRO A 125 6.39 -6.15 -7.26
CA PRO A 125 5.94 -7.26 -8.09
C PRO A 125 4.48 -7.19 -8.52
N ALA A 126 3.66 -6.36 -7.86
CA ALA A 126 2.27 -6.16 -8.27
C ALA A 126 2.13 -5.69 -9.72
N ILE A 127 3.18 -5.14 -10.35
CA ILE A 127 3.13 -4.82 -11.78
C ILE A 127 2.95 -6.04 -12.68
N LEU A 128 3.35 -7.25 -12.23
CA LEU A 128 3.21 -8.49 -13.00
C LEU A 128 1.75 -8.95 -13.11
N ILE A 129 0.81 -8.29 -12.40
CA ILE A 129 -0.63 -8.51 -12.57
C ILE A 129 -1.07 -8.36 -14.03
N ARG A 130 -0.40 -7.48 -14.79
CA ARG A 130 -0.73 -7.20 -16.19
C ARG A 130 -0.59 -8.42 -17.11
N GLN A 131 0.14 -9.46 -16.70
CA GLN A 131 0.24 -10.72 -17.45
C GLN A 131 -1.04 -11.57 -17.38
N TYR A 132 -1.90 -11.27 -16.41
CA TYR A 132 -3.10 -12.06 -16.11
C TYR A 132 -4.40 -11.29 -16.31
N ILE A 133 -4.34 -10.04 -16.73
CA ILE A 133 -5.51 -9.17 -16.92
C ILE A 133 -5.62 -8.77 -18.39
N ASP A 134 -6.73 -9.14 -19.01
CA ASP A 134 -7.10 -8.68 -20.35
C ASP A 134 -7.61 -7.24 -20.29
N THR A 135 -6.82 -6.31 -20.82
CA THR A 135 -7.16 -4.88 -20.82
C THR A 135 -8.03 -4.46 -22.00
N SER A 136 -8.31 -5.34 -22.96
CA SER A 136 -9.02 -5.01 -24.21
C SER A 136 -10.49 -4.62 -24.00
N LYS A 137 -11.09 -5.04 -22.88
CA LYS A 137 -12.51 -4.80 -22.55
C LYS A 137 -12.73 -3.59 -21.65
N ALA A 138 -11.66 -2.87 -21.28
CA ALA A 138 -11.72 -1.75 -20.36
C ALA A 138 -12.53 -0.57 -20.94
N SER A 139 -13.57 -0.12 -20.24
CA SER A 139 -14.38 1.02 -20.70
C SER A 139 -13.64 2.36 -20.55
N ARG A 140 -12.77 2.48 -19.54
CA ARG A 140 -11.93 3.66 -19.24
C ARG A 140 -12.72 4.98 -19.22
N THR A 141 -13.92 4.94 -18.66
CA THR A 141 -14.85 6.09 -18.67
C THR A 141 -14.96 6.82 -17.34
N LYS A 142 -14.61 6.18 -16.22
CA LYS A 142 -14.90 6.69 -14.88
C LYS A 142 -13.72 7.41 -14.25
N ILE A 143 -13.99 8.49 -13.52
CA ILE A 143 -13.04 8.96 -12.51
C ILE A 143 -13.31 8.12 -11.27
N SER A 144 -12.27 7.52 -10.72
CA SER A 144 -12.42 6.63 -9.56
C SER A 144 -11.56 7.09 -8.42
N PHE A 145 -12.00 6.81 -7.20
CA PHE A 145 -11.23 7.09 -5.99
C PHE A 145 -11.06 5.82 -5.15
N MET A 146 -9.81 5.51 -4.81
CA MET A 146 -9.42 4.42 -3.94
C MET A 146 -8.71 4.96 -2.69
N PRO A 147 -9.37 5.00 -1.52
CA PRO A 147 -8.72 5.40 -0.27
C PRO A 147 -7.75 4.33 0.25
N HIS A 148 -7.00 4.66 1.29
CA HIS A 148 -6.33 3.65 2.11
C HIS A 148 -7.36 2.89 2.97
N HIS A 149 -7.13 1.62 3.27
CA HIS A 149 -8.10 0.77 4.01
C HIS A 149 -8.51 1.36 5.37
N LEU A 150 -7.58 1.94 6.14
CA LEU A 150 -7.90 2.64 7.40
C LEU A 150 -8.78 3.88 7.19
N THR A 151 -8.58 4.60 6.08
CA THR A 151 -9.40 5.76 5.72
C THR A 151 -10.79 5.30 5.29
N ALA A 152 -10.87 4.24 4.47
CA ALA A 152 -12.13 3.60 4.06
C ALA A 152 -12.97 3.12 5.26
N ALA A 153 -12.31 2.63 6.31
CA ALA A 153 -12.97 2.15 7.53
C ALA A 153 -13.47 3.28 8.44
N SER A 154 -12.94 4.51 8.31
CA SER A 154 -13.19 5.60 9.27
C SER A 154 -14.02 6.77 8.72
N ALA A 155 -14.21 6.85 7.39
CA ALA A 155 -14.88 7.95 6.70
C ALA A 155 -15.95 7.45 5.72
N ASN A 156 -17.03 8.22 5.53
CA ASN A 156 -18.08 7.93 4.53
C ASN A 156 -17.67 8.41 3.12
N LEU A 157 -16.57 7.86 2.62
CA LEU A 157 -15.99 8.27 1.34
C LEU A 157 -16.83 7.81 0.15
N GLU A 158 -17.56 6.70 0.28
CA GLU A 158 -18.48 6.24 -0.77
C GLU A 158 -19.56 7.29 -1.05
N GLY A 159 -20.14 7.88 0.01
CA GLY A 159 -21.10 8.96 -0.12
C GLY A 159 -20.52 10.23 -0.76
N ILE A 160 -19.24 10.55 -0.49
CA ILE A 160 -18.54 11.67 -1.12
C ILE A 160 -18.29 11.38 -2.60
N CYS A 161 -17.79 10.19 -2.95
CA CYS A 161 -17.59 9.78 -4.34
C CYS A 161 -18.89 9.83 -5.15
N ARG A 162 -20.01 9.38 -4.56
CA ARG A 162 -21.33 9.45 -5.21
C ARG A 162 -21.73 10.89 -5.55
N LEU A 163 -21.48 11.83 -4.64
CA LEU A 163 -21.74 13.26 -4.88
C LEU A 163 -20.78 13.86 -5.93
N ALA A 164 -19.53 13.38 -5.99
CA ALA A 164 -18.55 13.79 -6.98
C ALA A 164 -18.82 13.19 -8.38
N GLY A 165 -19.71 12.19 -8.49
CA GLY A 165 -19.87 11.38 -9.69
C GLY A 165 -18.71 10.43 -9.95
N PHE A 166 -17.94 10.09 -8.92
CA PHE A 166 -16.78 9.20 -8.99
C PHE A 166 -17.19 7.77 -8.64
N ASP A 167 -16.51 6.77 -9.22
CA ASP A 167 -16.63 5.40 -8.71
C ASP A 167 -15.78 5.24 -7.44
N PHE A 168 -16.36 4.61 -6.43
CA PHE A 168 -15.67 4.31 -5.19
C PHE A 168 -15.09 2.90 -5.25
N ILE A 169 -13.78 2.79 -5.01
CA ILE A 169 -13.08 1.51 -4.97
C ILE A 169 -12.71 1.21 -3.51
N ASP A 170 -13.43 0.28 -2.89
CA ASP A 170 -13.10 -0.15 -1.53
C ASP A 170 -11.87 -1.07 -1.54
N PRO A 171 -10.73 -0.66 -0.95
CA PRO A 171 -9.51 -1.46 -0.90
C PRO A 171 -9.62 -2.74 -0.05
N ARG A 172 -10.76 -2.99 0.60
CA ARG A 172 -11.04 -4.20 1.38
C ARG A 172 -11.86 -5.22 0.58
N SER A 173 -12.27 -4.88 -0.64
CA SER A 173 -12.93 -5.80 -1.56
C SER A 173 -11.94 -6.82 -2.12
N THR A 174 -12.46 -7.88 -2.75
CA THR A 174 -11.65 -8.90 -3.43
C THR A 174 -10.74 -8.28 -4.50
N VAL A 175 -9.57 -8.88 -4.73
CA VAL A 175 -8.60 -8.42 -5.75
C VAL A 175 -9.26 -8.24 -7.12
N ASP A 176 -10.07 -9.21 -7.57
CA ASP A 176 -10.72 -9.15 -8.89
C ASP A 176 -11.66 -7.95 -9.02
N ALA A 177 -12.52 -7.70 -8.03
CA ALA A 177 -13.43 -6.54 -8.02
C ALA A 177 -12.68 -5.20 -7.99
N VAL A 178 -11.57 -5.11 -7.25
CA VAL A 178 -10.74 -3.88 -7.23
C VAL A 178 -10.07 -3.67 -8.58
N VAL A 179 -9.49 -4.72 -9.16
CA VAL A 179 -8.81 -4.68 -10.46
C VAL A 179 -9.77 -4.29 -11.57
N GLU A 180 -10.98 -4.85 -11.59
CA GLU A 180 -12.03 -4.50 -12.57
C GLU A 180 -12.36 -3.00 -12.53
N LYS A 181 -12.61 -2.46 -11.33
CA LYS A 181 -12.87 -1.02 -11.18
C LYS A 181 -11.67 -0.14 -11.54
N ILE A 182 -10.45 -0.55 -11.18
CA ILE A 182 -9.25 0.17 -11.61
C ILE A 182 -9.18 0.19 -13.15
N LEU A 183 -9.38 -0.96 -13.79
CA LEU A 183 -9.30 -1.11 -15.24
C LEU A 183 -10.32 -0.23 -15.98
N ASP A 184 -11.54 -0.10 -15.45
CA ASP A 184 -12.59 0.75 -16.00
C ASP A 184 -12.41 2.25 -15.74
N SER A 185 -11.40 2.62 -14.94
CA SER A 185 -11.11 4.00 -14.63
C SER A 185 -10.41 4.70 -15.81
N LYS A 186 -10.92 5.86 -16.19
CA LYS A 186 -10.21 6.84 -17.03
C LYS A 186 -9.00 7.41 -16.30
N VAL A 187 -9.18 7.69 -15.01
CA VAL A 187 -8.14 8.14 -14.09
C VAL A 187 -8.47 7.66 -12.68
N LEU A 188 -7.45 7.20 -11.95
CA LEU A 188 -7.59 6.76 -10.56
C LEU A 188 -6.96 7.77 -9.60
N LEU A 189 -7.75 8.38 -8.73
CA LEU A 189 -7.25 9.07 -7.55
C LEU A 189 -6.99 8.00 -6.48
N SER A 190 -5.76 7.85 -5.99
CA SER A 190 -5.41 6.77 -5.07
C SER A 190 -4.66 7.24 -3.84
N GLU A 191 -5.18 6.94 -2.66
CA GLU A 191 -4.44 6.99 -1.40
C GLU A 191 -3.78 5.63 -1.07
N ALA A 192 -4.31 4.54 -1.62
CA ALA A 192 -3.68 3.22 -1.54
C ALA A 192 -2.54 3.11 -2.57
N LEU A 193 -1.31 2.85 -2.10
CA LEU A 193 -0.15 2.68 -2.98
C LEU A 193 -0.38 1.56 -4.01
N HIS A 194 -0.88 0.41 -3.60
CA HIS A 194 -1.14 -0.71 -4.52
C HIS A 194 -2.24 -0.43 -5.53
N GLY A 195 -3.17 0.50 -5.23
CA GLY A 195 -4.09 1.03 -6.24
C GLY A 195 -3.34 1.73 -7.38
N ALA A 196 -2.35 2.56 -7.05
CA ALA A 196 -1.51 3.25 -8.04
C ALA A 196 -0.59 2.28 -8.80
N ILE A 197 0.02 1.30 -8.12
CA ILE A 197 0.90 0.31 -8.77
C ILE A 197 0.12 -0.51 -9.80
N VAL A 198 -1.06 -1.01 -9.43
CA VAL A 198 -1.92 -1.79 -10.34
C VAL A 198 -2.48 -0.92 -11.45
N ALA A 199 -2.88 0.32 -11.15
CA ALA A 199 -3.31 1.27 -12.18
C ALA A 199 -2.21 1.50 -13.22
N ASP A 200 -0.98 1.77 -12.78
CA ASP A 200 0.18 1.98 -13.66
C ASP A 200 0.46 0.75 -14.55
N ALA A 201 0.41 -0.45 -13.98
CA ALA A 201 0.61 -1.71 -14.69
C ALA A 201 -0.45 -1.98 -15.76
N LEU A 202 -1.70 -1.59 -15.49
CA LEU A 202 -2.84 -1.68 -16.41
C LEU A 202 -2.99 -0.44 -17.31
N ARG A 203 -2.00 0.47 -17.27
CA ARG A 203 -1.95 1.71 -18.06
C ARG A 203 -3.14 2.63 -17.79
N VAL A 204 -3.60 2.69 -16.54
CA VAL A 204 -4.61 3.63 -16.04
C VAL A 204 -3.86 4.79 -15.38
N PRO A 205 -3.96 6.02 -15.91
CA PRO A 205 -3.35 7.19 -15.29
C PRO A 205 -3.85 7.37 -13.86
N TRP A 206 -2.98 7.78 -12.94
CA TRP A 206 -3.33 7.85 -11.52
C TRP A 206 -2.80 9.13 -10.85
N ILE A 207 -3.49 9.57 -9.80
CA ILE A 207 -3.16 10.77 -9.03
C ILE A 207 -2.97 10.35 -7.56
N PRO A 208 -1.78 10.56 -6.96
CA PRO A 208 -1.56 10.23 -5.56
C PRO A 208 -2.33 11.18 -4.64
N ILE A 209 -3.15 10.62 -3.77
CA ILE A 209 -3.90 11.35 -2.73
C ILE A 209 -3.31 11.03 -1.36
N VAL A 210 -3.30 12.02 -0.46
CA VAL A 210 -2.94 11.83 0.95
C VAL A 210 -4.04 12.44 1.81
N MET A 211 -4.82 11.60 2.50
CA MET A 211 -5.83 12.04 3.46
C MET A 211 -5.39 11.85 4.91
N SER A 212 -4.51 10.88 5.16
CA SER A 212 -3.97 10.61 6.49
C SER A 212 -2.46 10.82 6.57
N LYS A 213 -1.99 11.31 7.72
CA LYS A 213 -0.56 11.36 8.04
C LYS A 213 0.06 9.96 8.14
N GLN A 214 -0.76 8.91 8.26
CA GLN A 214 -0.31 7.52 8.29
C GLN A 214 0.17 7.02 6.92
N ILE A 215 -0.16 7.73 5.83
CA ILE A 215 0.28 7.36 4.48
C ILE A 215 1.79 7.56 4.34
N SER A 216 2.50 6.44 4.18
CA SER A 216 3.97 6.43 4.13
C SER A 216 4.49 7.04 2.83
N GLN A 217 4.94 8.28 2.91
CA GLN A 217 5.56 9.01 1.80
C GLN A 217 6.81 8.30 1.25
N PHE A 218 7.52 7.54 2.10
CA PHE A 218 8.70 6.78 1.67
C PHE A 218 8.32 5.72 0.64
N LYS A 219 7.23 4.97 0.87
CA LYS A 219 6.84 3.87 -0.01
C LYS A 219 6.50 4.37 -1.41
N TRP A 220 5.74 5.46 -1.47
CA TRP A 220 5.41 6.14 -2.71
C TRP A 220 6.64 6.64 -3.45
N LYS A 221 7.53 7.36 -2.77
CA LYS A 221 8.80 7.86 -3.38
C LYS A 221 9.67 6.72 -3.90
N ASP A 222 9.74 5.62 -3.17
CA ASP A 222 10.54 4.44 -3.52
C ASP A 222 10.00 3.74 -4.77
N TYR A 223 8.68 3.55 -4.86
CA TYR A 223 8.02 3.02 -6.05
C TYR A 223 8.17 3.97 -7.25
N CYS A 224 7.82 5.25 -7.11
CA CYS A 224 7.97 6.23 -8.18
C CYS A 224 9.41 6.30 -8.71
N ALA A 225 10.40 6.29 -7.82
CA ALA A 225 11.81 6.28 -8.20
C ALA A 225 12.22 5.00 -8.95
N SER A 226 11.62 3.84 -8.65
CA SER A 226 11.91 2.58 -9.36
C SER A 226 11.53 2.61 -10.84
N LEU A 227 10.58 3.48 -11.23
CA LEU A 227 10.09 3.63 -12.61
C LEU A 227 10.38 5.03 -13.19
N GLY A 228 11.20 5.85 -12.51
CA GLY A 228 11.55 7.19 -12.98
C GLY A 228 10.39 8.20 -12.98
N MET A 229 9.34 7.95 -12.20
CA MET A 229 8.18 8.84 -12.09
C MET A 229 8.38 9.92 -11.01
N PRO A 230 7.81 11.13 -11.18
CA PRO A 230 7.70 12.08 -10.09
C PRO A 230 6.66 11.60 -9.06
N TYR A 231 6.85 11.99 -7.80
CA TYR A 231 5.84 11.80 -6.75
C TYR A 231 5.31 13.16 -6.28
N GLN A 232 4.09 13.51 -6.69
CA GLN A 232 3.45 14.81 -6.43
C GLN A 232 2.05 14.62 -5.80
N PRO A 233 1.97 14.25 -4.51
CA PRO A 233 0.69 13.98 -3.85
C PRO A 233 -0.17 15.24 -3.68
N VAL A 234 -1.50 15.04 -3.75
CA VAL A 234 -2.49 16.04 -3.36
C VAL A 234 -3.00 15.70 -1.96
N SER A 235 -2.82 16.63 -1.03
CA SER A 235 -3.33 16.49 0.35
C SER A 235 -4.80 16.90 0.40
N ILE A 236 -5.65 16.04 0.97
CA ILE A 236 -7.10 16.26 1.12
C ILE A 236 -7.47 15.99 2.56
N ALA A 237 -8.19 16.88 3.25
CA ALA A 237 -8.62 16.59 4.62
C ALA A 237 -9.87 15.68 4.59
N PRO A 238 -9.89 14.53 5.30
CA PRO A 238 -11.02 13.60 5.27
C PRO A 238 -12.20 14.08 6.13
N GLU A 239 -13.42 13.68 5.73
CA GLU A 239 -14.60 13.73 6.61
C GLU A 239 -14.49 12.61 7.65
N TRP A 240 -14.22 12.96 8.91
CA TRP A 240 -14.23 11.99 10.00
C TRP A 240 -15.67 11.65 10.39
N SER A 241 -16.00 10.35 10.44
CA SER A 241 -17.29 9.93 10.98
C SER A 241 -17.42 10.28 12.47
N VAL A 242 -18.61 10.71 12.89
CA VAL A 242 -18.92 11.06 14.29
C VAL A 242 -18.73 9.87 15.23
N ASP A 243 -18.91 8.65 14.72
CA ASP A 243 -18.72 7.41 15.46
C ASP A 243 -17.24 7.19 15.84
N GLY A 244 -16.29 7.57 14.98
CA GLY A 244 -14.85 7.50 15.26
C GLY A 244 -14.37 8.45 16.36
N LEU A 245 -15.01 9.63 16.51
CA LEU A 245 -14.75 10.55 17.63
C LEU A 245 -15.46 10.13 18.93
N SER A 246 -16.63 9.48 18.82
CA SER A 246 -17.41 9.04 19.97
C SER A 246 -16.66 8.03 20.85
N GLY A 247 -15.81 7.18 20.25
CA GLY A 247 -14.96 6.23 20.95
C GLY A 247 -13.87 6.87 21.83
N LEU A 248 -13.41 8.07 21.49
CA LEU A 248 -12.37 8.81 22.23
C LEU A 248 -12.95 9.82 23.23
N VAL A 249 -14.10 10.43 22.92
CA VAL A 249 -14.67 11.55 23.69
C VAL A 249 -15.85 11.12 24.57
N GLY A 250 -16.46 9.96 24.30
CA GLY A 250 -17.72 9.51 24.89
C GLY A 250 -17.73 9.29 26.41
N ARG A 251 -16.56 9.18 27.07
CA ARG A 251 -16.47 8.85 28.50
C ARG A 251 -16.39 10.04 29.48
N ARG A 252 -16.26 11.30 29.03
CA ARG A 252 -16.01 12.44 29.95
C ARG A 252 -16.97 13.64 29.86
N ILE A 253 -17.99 13.63 29.01
CA ILE A 253 -18.87 14.81 28.82
C ILE A 253 -20.21 14.66 29.56
N PRO A 254 -20.59 15.62 30.44
CA PRO A 254 -21.88 15.61 31.13
C PRO A 254 -23.08 15.60 30.17
N ARG A 255 -24.08 14.77 30.48
CA ARG A 255 -25.25 14.45 29.63
C ARG A 255 -26.01 15.68 29.12
N ARG A 256 -26.00 16.79 29.87
CA ARG A 256 -26.67 18.07 29.53
C ARG A 256 -26.04 18.85 28.37
N TYR A 257 -24.75 18.65 28.07
CA TYR A 257 -24.06 19.37 27.00
C TYR A 257 -24.00 18.59 25.66
N ARG A 258 -24.40 17.32 25.68
CA ARG A 258 -24.41 16.45 24.47
C ARG A 258 -25.27 16.99 23.30
N PRO A 259 -26.46 17.60 23.50
CA PRO A 259 -27.30 18.06 22.39
C PRO A 259 -26.66 19.23 21.60
N LEU A 260 -26.09 20.20 22.32
CA LEU A 260 -25.42 21.37 21.73
C LEU A 260 -24.11 21.02 21.02
N LEU A 261 -23.34 20.09 21.60
CA LEU A 261 -22.14 19.53 20.96
C LEU A 261 -22.52 18.68 19.75
N GLY A 262 -23.60 17.90 19.82
CA GLY A 262 -24.14 17.13 18.70
C GLY A 262 -24.48 18.03 17.52
N ALA A 263 -25.26 19.08 17.72
CA ALA A 263 -25.64 20.01 16.64
C ALA A 263 -24.42 20.72 16.00
N ARG A 264 -23.46 21.18 16.81
CA ARG A 264 -22.22 21.79 16.30
C ARG A 264 -21.33 20.78 15.56
N ALA A 265 -21.23 19.56 16.06
CA ALA A 265 -20.52 18.48 15.38
C ALA A 265 -21.19 18.10 14.06
N THR A 266 -22.53 18.09 13.98
CA THR A 266 -23.26 17.83 12.74
C THR A 266 -23.00 18.91 11.68
N ILE A 267 -22.99 20.19 12.04
CA ILE A 267 -22.70 21.29 11.11
C ILE A 267 -21.23 21.24 10.65
N ALA A 268 -20.30 21.04 11.59
CA ALA A 268 -18.87 20.91 11.28
C ALA A 268 -18.59 19.71 10.35
N ASN A 269 -19.27 18.58 10.56
CA ASN A 269 -19.16 17.41 9.69
C ASN A 269 -19.75 17.66 8.30
N ARG A 270 -20.91 18.33 8.20
CA ARG A 270 -21.47 18.72 6.90
C ARG A 270 -20.50 19.62 6.12
N ARG A 271 -19.94 20.63 6.78
CA ARG A 271 -18.97 21.53 6.15
C ARG A 271 -17.71 20.77 5.70
N ARG A 272 -17.18 19.88 6.56
CA ARG A 272 -16.00 19.07 6.21
C ARG A 272 -16.28 18.15 5.03
N LYS A 273 -17.47 17.55 4.97
CA LYS A 273 -17.92 16.73 3.84
C LYS A 273 -17.91 17.52 2.52
N GLU A 274 -18.46 18.72 2.52
CA GLU A 274 -18.48 19.62 1.36
C GLU A 274 -17.07 20.02 0.94
N GLU A 275 -16.20 20.36 1.90
CA GLU A 275 -14.80 20.71 1.63
C GLU A 275 -14.01 19.50 1.06
N THR A 276 -14.19 18.30 1.63
CA THR A 276 -13.55 17.07 1.12
C THR A 276 -14.03 16.72 -0.29
N LEU A 277 -15.32 16.89 -0.57
CA LEU A 277 -15.89 16.74 -1.91
C LEU A 277 -15.23 17.71 -2.90
N MET A 278 -15.17 19.00 -2.56
CA MET A 278 -14.58 20.03 -3.43
C MET A 278 -13.09 19.77 -3.68
N GLU A 279 -12.33 19.41 -2.64
CA GLU A 279 -10.91 19.07 -2.74
C GLU A 279 -10.69 17.83 -3.63
N LEU A 280 -11.55 16.81 -3.54
CA LEU A 280 -11.46 15.60 -4.37
C LEU A 280 -11.79 15.89 -5.84
N VAL A 281 -12.81 16.70 -6.10
CA VAL A 281 -13.15 17.15 -7.46
C VAL A 281 -12.02 17.99 -8.04
N ALA A 282 -11.47 18.94 -7.27
CA ALA A 282 -10.32 19.74 -7.71
C ALA A 282 -9.09 18.87 -7.99
N ALA A 283 -8.83 17.85 -7.17
CA ALA A 283 -7.72 16.91 -7.37
C ALA A 283 -7.85 16.13 -8.68
N SER A 284 -9.06 15.81 -9.13
CA SER A 284 -9.28 15.10 -10.40
C SER A 284 -8.90 15.89 -11.66
N GLY A 285 -8.75 17.22 -11.52
CA GLY A 285 -8.26 18.10 -12.59
C GLY A 285 -6.73 18.21 -12.66
N ARG A 286 -5.99 17.55 -11.76
CA ARG A 286 -4.52 17.56 -11.76
C ARG A 286 -3.99 16.64 -12.85
N GLU A 287 -2.80 16.95 -13.34
CA GLU A 287 -2.12 16.10 -14.32
C GLU A 287 -1.83 14.73 -13.68
N PRO A 288 -2.32 13.63 -14.29
CA PRO A 288 -2.11 12.29 -13.75
C PRO A 288 -0.69 11.81 -14.03
N THR A 289 -0.23 10.89 -13.19
CA THR A 289 1.05 10.20 -13.31
C THR A 289 0.85 8.88 -14.06
N LEU A 290 1.82 8.54 -14.92
CA LEU A 290 1.92 7.24 -15.56
C LEU A 290 3.38 6.97 -15.94
N SER A 291 3.89 5.77 -15.67
CA SER A 291 5.24 5.36 -16.09
C SER A 291 5.33 5.28 -17.62
N THR A 292 6.54 5.39 -18.19
CA THR A 292 6.74 5.13 -19.62
C THR A 292 6.64 3.62 -19.90
N ASP A 293 6.18 3.25 -21.09
CA ASP A 293 6.11 1.83 -21.49
C ASP A 293 7.48 1.15 -21.45
N ALA A 294 8.55 1.89 -21.75
CA ALA A 294 9.92 1.41 -21.66
C ALA A 294 10.37 1.13 -20.21
N ALA A 295 10.05 2.04 -19.27
CA ALA A 295 10.37 1.85 -17.86
C ALA A 295 9.60 0.65 -17.28
N LEU A 296 8.30 0.55 -17.57
CA LEU A 296 7.45 -0.56 -17.12
C LEU A 296 7.92 -1.90 -17.69
N SER A 297 8.18 -1.97 -19.00
CA SER A 297 8.68 -3.19 -19.66
C SER A 297 10.04 -3.62 -19.12
N THR A 298 10.95 -2.68 -18.87
CA THR A 298 12.27 -2.98 -18.28
C THR A 298 12.13 -3.54 -16.87
N ALA A 299 11.27 -2.94 -16.05
CA ALA A 299 11.02 -3.40 -14.68
C ALA A 299 10.34 -4.77 -14.66
N GLU A 300 9.41 -5.02 -15.57
CA GLU A 300 8.75 -6.32 -15.77
C GLU A 300 9.76 -7.41 -16.12
N SER A 301 10.64 -7.19 -17.11
CA SER A 301 11.69 -8.14 -17.47
C SER A 301 12.61 -8.47 -16.29
N ARG A 302 13.08 -7.45 -15.55
CA ARG A 302 13.94 -7.65 -14.37
C ARG A 302 13.23 -8.43 -13.26
N LEU A 303 11.92 -8.20 -13.06
CA LEU A 303 11.15 -8.96 -12.08
C LEU A 303 10.99 -10.42 -12.52
N LEU A 304 10.67 -10.67 -13.79
CA LEU A 304 10.58 -12.03 -14.33
C LEU A 304 11.90 -12.79 -14.20
N GLU A 305 13.04 -12.16 -14.46
CA GLU A 305 14.36 -12.75 -14.20
C GLU A 305 14.55 -13.16 -12.73
N SER A 306 14.14 -12.30 -11.79
CA SER A 306 14.15 -12.61 -10.35
C SER A 306 13.22 -13.78 -10.01
N VAL A 307 12.04 -13.84 -10.63
CA VAL A 307 11.07 -14.95 -10.46
C VAL A 307 11.64 -16.26 -10.99
N GLU A 308 12.28 -16.27 -12.17
CA GLU A 308 12.91 -17.46 -12.73
C GLU A 308 14.09 -17.95 -11.87
N LYS A 309 14.88 -17.02 -11.32
CA LYS A 309 15.93 -17.37 -10.35
C LYS A 309 15.34 -18.02 -9.09
N PHE A 310 14.22 -17.49 -8.59
CA PHE A 310 13.54 -18.08 -7.44
C PHE A 310 12.97 -19.47 -7.75
N LYS A 311 12.34 -19.67 -8.90
CA LYS A 311 11.90 -20.99 -9.37
C LYS A 311 13.05 -22.00 -9.43
N THR A 312 14.20 -21.56 -9.96
CA THR A 312 15.41 -22.38 -10.03
C THR A 312 15.89 -22.81 -8.64
N ASP A 313 15.92 -21.89 -7.67
CA ASP A 313 16.30 -22.21 -6.29
C ASP A 313 15.29 -23.16 -5.61
N VAL A 314 13.99 -22.99 -5.87
CA VAL A 314 12.95 -23.92 -5.38
C VAL A 314 13.18 -25.33 -5.95
N ALA A 315 13.37 -25.43 -7.26
CA ALA A 315 13.60 -26.72 -7.94
C ALA A 315 14.90 -27.40 -7.48
N ALA A 316 15.91 -26.62 -7.10
CA ALA A 316 17.16 -27.11 -6.54
C ALA A 316 17.06 -27.53 -5.06
N GLY A 317 15.89 -27.41 -4.43
CA GLY A 317 15.68 -27.75 -3.03
C GLY A 317 16.30 -26.74 -2.04
N PHE A 318 16.67 -25.54 -2.50
CA PHE A 318 17.19 -24.51 -1.59
C PHE A 318 16.14 -24.09 -0.55
N TRP A 319 14.86 -24.15 -0.92
CA TRP A 319 13.73 -23.71 -0.09
C TRP A 319 12.89 -24.83 0.54
N SER A 320 13.23 -26.10 0.25
CA SER A 320 12.66 -27.26 0.94
C SER A 320 13.18 -27.42 2.36
#